data_AF-A0A847ATF8-F1
#
_entry.id   AF-A0A847ATF8-F1
#
_cell.length_a   1.000
_cell.length_b   1.000
_cell.length_c   1.000
_cell.angle_alpha   90.00
_cell.angle_beta   90.00
_cell.angle_gamma   90.00
#
_symmetry.space_group_name_H-M   'P 1'
#
loop_
_entity.id
_entity.type
_entity.pdbx_description
1 polymer ?
#
loop_
_entity_poly.entity_id
_entity_poly.type
_entity_poly.pdbx_seq_one_letter_code
_entity_poly.pdbx_strand_id
1 'polypeptide(L)'
;QEPTIAIPITVAIAIHNIPEGISISVPIYYATGDRKKAFIYSFLSGLAEPIGALVGYLILMPFLNDTMFGIIFALVAGIMIYISLDELLPSAQKYGDHHLSIGGLIAGMAVMAVSLLLFI
;
A
#
# COMPACT_ATOMS: atom_id res chain seq x y z
N GLN A 1 -14.05 -8.54 16.47
CA GLN A 1 -14.65 -7.59 15.52
C GLN A 1 -15.53 -8.39 14.57
N GLU A 2 -16.70 -7.85 14.23
CA GLU A 2 -17.68 -8.51 13.35
C GLU A 2 -17.06 -8.84 11.97
N PRO A 3 -17.29 -10.05 11.41
CA PRO A 3 -16.78 -10.46 10.08
C PRO A 3 -17.17 -9.50 8.95
N THR A 4 -18.23 -8.72 9.15
CA THR A 4 -18.80 -7.76 8.20
C THR A 4 -17.81 -6.68 7.76
N ILE A 5 -16.86 -6.29 8.62
CA ILE A 5 -15.87 -5.23 8.30
C ILE A 5 -14.58 -5.85 7.71
N ALA A 6 -14.27 -7.10 8.05
CA ALA A 6 -13.03 -7.76 7.65
C ALA A 6 -12.96 -8.05 6.14
N ILE A 7 -14.05 -8.53 5.55
CA ILE A 7 -14.11 -8.84 4.11
C ILE A 7 -13.87 -7.58 3.26
N PRO A 8 -14.60 -6.47 3.46
CA PRO A 8 -14.40 -5.28 2.66
C PRO A 8 -13.02 -4.64 2.82
N ILE A 9 -12.46 -4.62 4.05
CA ILE A 9 -11.08 -4.16 4.27
C ILE A 9 -10.07 -5.03 3.51
N THR A 10 -10.24 -6.36 3.56
CA THR A 10 -9.33 -7.29 2.87
C THR A 10 -9.36 -7.07 1.35
N VAL A 11 -10.54 -6.83 0.78
CA VAL A 11 -10.68 -6.52 -0.65
C VAL A 11 -10.04 -5.18 -0.99
N ALA A 12 -10.24 -4.15 -0.17
CA ALA A 12 -9.64 -2.84 -0.39
C ALA A 12 -8.10 -2.90 -0.37
N ILE A 13 -7.51 -3.64 0.58
CA ILE A 13 -6.06 -3.89 0.64
C ILE A 13 -5.60 -4.63 -0.61
N ALA A 14 -6.30 -5.70 -1.01
CA ALA A 14 -5.93 -6.47 -2.21
C ALA A 14 -5.90 -5.61 -3.49
N ILE A 15 -6.86 -4.69 -3.64
CA ILE A 15 -6.91 -3.76 -4.78
C ILE A 15 -5.73 -2.79 -4.77
N HIS A 16 -5.34 -2.28 -3.59
CA HIS A 16 -4.21 -1.35 -3.43
C HIS A 16 -2.86 -2.00 -3.75
N ASN A 17 -2.69 -3.27 -3.37
CA ASN A 17 -1.43 -3.98 -3.54
C ASN A 17 -1.11 -4.31 -5.01
N ILE A 18 -2.10 -4.27 -5.91
CA ILE A 18 -1.86 -4.47 -7.36
C ILE A 18 -1.05 -3.30 -7.95
N PRO A 19 -1.50 -2.02 -7.85
CA PRO A 19 -0.68 -0.86 -8.22
C PRO A 19 0.69 -0.83 -7.55
N GLU A 20 0.78 -1.17 -6.26
CA GLU A 20 2.05 -1.20 -5.52
C GLU A 20 3.00 -2.28 -6.05
N GLY A 21 2.50 -3.48 -6.31
CA GLY A 21 3.31 -4.55 -6.93
C GLY A 21 3.85 -4.13 -8.31
N ILE A 22 3.06 -3.41 -9.10
CA ILE A 22 3.48 -2.86 -10.39
C ILE A 22 4.55 -1.77 -10.20
N SER A 23 4.37 -0.87 -9.23
CA SER A 23 5.32 0.22 -8.97
C SER A 23 6.69 -0.28 -8.52
N ILE A 24 6.77 -1.45 -7.89
CA ILE A 24 8.04 -2.10 -7.50
C ILE A 24 8.63 -2.93 -8.66
N SER A 25 7.81 -3.72 -9.34
CA SER A 25 8.29 -4.65 -10.37
C SER A 25 8.79 -3.94 -11.64
N VAL A 26 8.13 -2.86 -12.06
CA VAL A 26 8.47 -2.15 -13.30
C VAL A 26 9.87 -1.53 -13.25
N PRO A 27 10.25 -0.74 -12.23
CA PRO A 27 11.60 -0.18 -12.13
C PRO A 27 12.69 -1.26 -12.06
N ILE A 28 12.44 -2.35 -11.33
CA ILE A 28 13.38 -3.47 -11.22
C ILE A 28 13.58 -4.14 -12.59
N TYR A 29 12.51 -4.33 -13.35
CA TYR A 29 12.62 -4.86 -14.71
C TYR A 29 13.44 -3.93 -15.60
N TYR A 30 13.18 -2.62 -15.57
CA TYR A 30 13.96 -1.65 -16.36
C TYR A 30 15.43 -1.55 -15.94
N ALA A 31 15.73 -1.79 -14.66
CA ALA A 31 17.10 -1.79 -14.15
C ALA A 31 17.87 -3.09 -14.44
N THR A 32 17.17 -4.24 -14.51
CA THR A 32 17.82 -5.57 -14.57
C THR A 32 17.62 -6.34 -15.87
N GLY A 33 16.59 -6.00 -16.65
CA GLY A 33 16.15 -6.75 -17.83
C GLY A 33 15.51 -8.11 -17.53
N ASP A 34 15.38 -8.50 -16.25
CA ASP A 34 14.96 -9.84 -15.84
C ASP A 34 13.57 -9.83 -15.19
N ARG A 35 12.59 -10.39 -15.91
CA ARG A 35 11.19 -10.50 -15.43
C ARG A 35 11.05 -11.36 -14.18
N LYS A 36 11.89 -12.40 -14.01
CA LYS A 36 11.85 -13.26 -12.83
C LYS A 36 12.33 -12.50 -11.60
N LYS A 37 13.40 -11.70 -11.73
CA LYS A 37 13.86 -10.83 -10.64
C LYS A 37 12.80 -9.81 -10.25
N ALA A 38 12.20 -9.13 -11.23
CA ALA A 38 11.12 -8.17 -10.99
C ALA A 38 9.95 -8.79 -10.22
N PHE A 39 9.53 -10.01 -10.61
CA PHE A 39 8.48 -10.75 -9.90
C PHE A 39 8.91 -11.16 -8.48
N ILE A 40 10.10 -11.74 -8.31
CA ILE A 40 10.57 -12.22 -7.00
C ILE A 40 10.69 -11.06 -6.01
N TYR A 41 11.28 -9.94 -6.41
CA TYR A 41 11.41 -8.79 -5.52
C TYR A 41 10.07 -8.15 -5.17
N SER A 42 9.15 -8.03 -6.13
CA SER A 42 7.79 -7.56 -5.86
C SER A 42 7.04 -8.51 -4.92
N PHE A 43 7.16 -9.82 -5.11
CA PHE A 43 6.56 -10.83 -4.24
C PHE A 43 7.14 -10.79 -2.83
N LEU A 44 8.47 -10.71 -2.69
CA LEU A 44 9.13 -10.59 -1.38
C LEU A 44 8.72 -9.30 -0.66
N SER A 45 8.55 -8.19 -1.38
CA SER A 45 8.01 -6.95 -0.82
C SER A 45 6.58 -7.14 -0.33
N GLY A 46 5.71 -7.75 -1.14
CA GLY A 46 4.32 -8.01 -0.74
C GLY A 46 4.18 -8.97 0.44
N LEU A 47 5.14 -9.88 0.65
CA LEU A 47 5.19 -10.73 1.85
C LEU A 47 5.56 -9.95 3.12
N ALA A 48 6.18 -8.77 3.02
CA ALA A 48 6.53 -7.98 4.17
C ALA A 48 5.29 -7.51 4.95
N GLU A 49 4.19 -7.23 4.27
CA GLU A 49 2.91 -6.83 4.90
C GLU A 49 2.31 -7.90 5.83
N PRO A 50 2.00 -9.14 5.38
CA PRO A 50 1.42 -10.15 6.25
C PRO A 50 2.40 -10.59 7.36
N ILE A 51 3.70 -10.62 7.08
CA ILE A 51 4.71 -10.91 8.09
C ILE A 51 4.76 -9.79 9.13
N GLY A 52 4.77 -8.53 8.70
CA GLY A 52 4.75 -7.35 9.57
C GLY A 52 3.47 -7.28 10.39
N ALA A 53 2.31 -7.59 9.79
CA ALA A 53 1.03 -7.67 10.48
C ALA A 53 1.03 -8.76 11.56
N LEU A 54 1.58 -9.95 11.26
CA LEU A 54 1.69 -11.04 12.22
C LEU A 54 2.61 -10.67 13.39
N VAL A 55 3.81 -10.15 13.09
CA VAL A 55 4.77 -9.73 14.12
C VAL A 55 4.20 -8.60 14.97
N GLY A 56 3.61 -7.58 14.34
CA GLY A 56 2.95 -6.47 15.02
C GLY A 56 1.81 -6.94 15.91
N TYR A 57 0.96 -7.86 15.42
CA TYR A 57 -0.11 -8.45 16.22
C TYR A 57 0.44 -9.19 17.43
N LEU A 58 1.44 -10.07 17.28
CA LEU A 58 2.00 -10.84 18.39
C LEU A 58 2.61 -9.96 19.48
N ILE A 59 3.26 -8.85 19.10
CA ILE A 59 3.87 -7.90 20.05
C ILE A 59 2.79 -7.08 20.75
N LEU A 60 1.80 -6.60 20.00
CA LEU A 60 0.84 -5.62 20.48
C LEU A 60 -0.41 -6.25 21.09
N MET A 61 -0.67 -7.54 20.87
CA MET A 61 -1.86 -8.26 21.34
C MET A 61 -2.24 -7.96 22.81
N PRO A 62 -1.30 -7.92 23.78
CA PRO A 62 -1.64 -7.63 25.18
C PRO A 62 -2.12 -6.19 25.42
N PHE A 63 -1.81 -5.28 24.50
CA PHE A 63 -2.05 -3.83 24.60
C PHE A 63 -3.13 -3.34 23.63
N LEU A 64 -3.72 -4.23 22.82
CA LEU A 64 -4.75 -3.87 21.85
C LEU A 64 -6.03 -3.39 22.56
N ASN A 65 -6.33 -2.12 22.37
CA ASN A 65 -7.59 -1.48 22.73
C ASN A 65 -7.92 -0.41 21.67
N ASP A 66 -9.11 0.17 21.72
CA ASP A 66 -9.58 1.12 20.69
C ASP A 66 -8.64 2.33 20.52
N THR A 67 -8.06 2.84 21.62
CA THR A 67 -7.09 3.93 21.58
C THR A 67 -5.80 3.50 20.89
N MET A 68 -5.29 2.31 21.19
CA MET A 68 -4.09 1.76 20.57
C MET A 68 -4.31 1.53 19.07
N PHE A 69 -5.47 1.01 18.66
CA PHE A 69 -5.84 0.90 17.25
C PHE A 69 -5.83 2.27 16.56
N GLY A 70 -6.42 3.30 17.18
CA GLY A 70 -6.39 4.66 16.65
C GLY A 70 -4.98 5.22 16.47
N ILE A 71 -4.08 5.00 17.44
CA ILE A 71 -2.67 5.41 17.35
C ILE A 71 -1.96 4.67 16.22
N ILE A 72 -2.11 3.36 16.13
CA ILE A 72 -1.47 2.53 15.09
C ILE A 72 -1.96 2.98 13.71
N PHE A 73 -3.26 3.13 13.50
CA PHE A 73 -3.80 3.57 12.23
C PHE A 73 -3.33 4.98 11.85
N ALA A 74 -3.26 5.91 12.81
CA ALA A 74 -2.72 7.25 12.56
C ALA A 74 -1.24 7.22 12.14
N LEU A 75 -0.42 6.39 12.79
CA LEU A 75 0.99 6.22 12.43
C LEU A 75 1.15 5.61 11.03
N VAL A 76 0.43 4.52 10.74
CA VAL A 76 0.49 3.86 9.43
C VAL A 76 0.01 4.79 8.32
N ALA A 77 -1.12 5.50 8.53
CA ALA A 77 -1.60 6.49 7.57
C ALA A 77 -0.57 7.60 7.31
N GLY A 78 0.07 8.11 8.37
CA GLY A 78 1.13 9.11 8.24
C GLY A 78 2.32 8.63 7.42
N ILE A 79 2.80 7.41 7.68
CA ILE A 79 3.91 6.80 6.92
C ILE A 79 3.54 6.63 5.45
N MET A 80 2.33 6.12 5.15
CA MET A 80 1.89 5.94 3.76
C MET A 80 1.74 7.26 3.01
N ILE A 81 1.28 8.32 3.67
CA ILE A 81 1.24 9.67 3.09
C ILE A 81 2.65 10.17 2.79
N TYR A 82 3.60 10.00 3.73
CA TYR A 82 4.99 10.39 3.53
C TYR A 82 5.61 9.67 2.33
N ILE A 83 5.53 8.34 2.29
CA ILE A 83 6.05 7.53 1.18
C ILE A 83 5.41 7.96 -0.15
N SER A 84 4.10 8.20 -0.16
CA SER A 84 3.39 8.58 -1.38
C SER A 84 3.82 9.94 -1.92
N LEU A 85 3.99 10.94 -1.05
CA LEU A 85 4.25 12.31 -1.46
C LEU A 85 5.74 12.65 -1.60
N ASP A 86 6.60 12.08 -0.76
CA ASP A 86 8.03 12.41 -0.70
C ASP A 86 8.89 11.42 -1.49
N GLU A 87 8.45 10.18 -1.68
CA GLU A 87 9.20 9.17 -2.41
C GLU A 87 8.56 8.84 -3.77
N LEU A 88 7.30 8.40 -3.77
CA LEU A 88 6.63 7.88 -4.97
C LEU A 88 6.29 8.98 -5.98
N LEU A 89 5.69 10.09 -5.53
CA LEU A 89 5.32 11.20 -6.43
C LEU A 89 6.55 11.84 -7.10
N PRO A 90 7.64 12.18 -6.40
CA PRO A 90 8.83 12.73 -7.03
C PRO A 90 9.50 11.72 -7.98
N SER A 91 9.48 10.44 -7.62
CA SER A 91 9.97 9.38 -8.51
C SER A 91 9.14 9.28 -9.79
N ALA A 92 7.81 9.33 -9.69
CA ALA A 92 6.92 9.34 -10.85
C ALA A 92 7.18 10.55 -11.76
N GLN A 93 7.37 11.74 -11.19
CA GLN A 93 7.69 12.94 -11.95
C GLN A 93 9.09 12.91 -12.58
N LYS A 94 10.05 12.25 -11.95
CA LYS A 94 11.43 12.12 -12.47
C LYS A 94 11.50 11.20 -13.70
N TYR A 95 10.71 10.14 -13.71
CA TYR A 95 10.73 9.11 -14.76
C TYR A 95 9.55 9.22 -15.75
N GLY A 96 8.59 10.10 -15.50
CA GLY A 96 7.38 10.30 -16.30
C GLY A 96 7.03 11.78 -16.52
N ASP A 97 5.84 12.03 -17.04
CA ASP A 97 5.32 13.39 -17.22
C ASP A 97 4.70 13.94 -15.93
N HIS A 98 4.93 15.22 -15.65
CA HIS A 98 4.46 15.87 -14.43
C HIS A 98 2.92 15.87 -14.32
N HIS A 99 2.21 16.20 -15.41
CA HIS A 99 0.75 16.25 -15.40
C HIS A 99 0.14 14.85 -15.32
N LEU A 100 0.73 13.85 -15.99
CA LEU A 100 0.30 12.46 -15.88
C LEU A 100 0.52 11.91 -14.47
N SER A 101 1.63 12.27 -13.81
CA SER A 101 1.94 11.83 -12.44
C SER A 101 0.91 12.36 -11.44
N ILE A 102 0.59 13.66 -11.52
CA ILE A 102 -0.43 14.26 -10.65
C ILE A 102 -1.83 13.71 -10.98
N GLY A 103 -2.16 13.56 -12.26
CA GLY A 103 -3.43 12.98 -12.69
C GLY A 103 -3.60 11.54 -12.19
N GLY A 104 -2.53 10.73 -12.27
CA GLY A 104 -2.49 9.36 -11.74
C GLY A 104 -2.65 9.31 -10.23
N LEU A 105 -2.01 10.22 -9.48
CA LEU A 105 -2.19 10.35 -8.03
C LEU A 105 -3.65 10.63 -7.67
N ILE A 106 -4.25 11.65 -8.29
CA ILE A 106 -5.65 12.05 -8.01
C ILE A 106 -6.61 10.92 -8.40
N ALA A 107 -6.41 10.28 -9.55
CA ALA A 107 -7.21 9.14 -9.98
C ALA A 107 -7.09 7.95 -9.02
N GLY A 108 -5.87 7.64 -8.55
CA GLY A 108 -5.62 6.61 -7.55
C GLY A 108 -6.34 6.91 -6.23
N MET A 109 -6.26 8.15 -5.74
CA MET A 109 -7.01 8.60 -4.56
C MET A 109 -8.53 8.43 -4.75
N ALA A 110 -9.06 8.76 -5.93
CA ALA A 110 -10.47 8.58 -6.23
C ALA A 110 -10.88 7.10 -6.26
N VAL A 111 -10.08 6.22 -6.86
CA VAL A 111 -10.32 4.76 -6.86
C VAL A 111 -10.35 4.22 -5.43
N MET A 112 -9.40 4.63 -4.59
CA MET A 112 -9.37 4.22 -3.19
C MET A 112 -10.59 4.74 -2.42
N ALA A 113 -10.97 6.00 -2.60
CA ALA A 113 -12.14 6.58 -1.95
C ALA A 113 -13.46 5.89 -2.37
N VAL A 114 -13.63 5.60 -3.66
CA VAL A 114 -14.80 4.87 -4.18
C VAL A 114 -14.81 3.44 -3.64
N SER A 115 -13.66 2.77 -3.58
CA SER A 115 -13.57 1.42 -3.02
C SER A 115 -14.07 1.41 -1.58
N LEU A 116 -13.62 2.35 -0.74
CA LEU A 116 -14.06 2.47 0.65
C LEU A 116 -15.58 2.70 0.75
N LEU A 117 -16.16 3.56 -0.10
CA LEU A 117 -17.61 3.81 -0.12
C LEU A 117 -18.45 2.61 -0.56
N LEU A 118 -17.91 1.73 -1.40
CA LEU A 118 -18.61 0.52 -1.86
C LEU A 118 -18.53 -0.63 -0.85
N PHE A 119 -17.54 -0.57 0.05
CA PHE A 119 -17.14 -1.66 0.93
C PHE A 119 -17.44 -1.39 2.41
N ILE A 120 -17.61 -0.13 2.82
CA ILE A 120 -18.20 0.27 4.12
C ILE A 120 -19.72 0.25 4.04
#